data_AF-A0A401RKU9-F1
#
_entry.id   AF-A0A401RKU9-F1
#
_cell.length_a   1.000
_cell.length_b   1.000
_cell.length_c   1.000
_cell.angle_alpha   90.00
_cell.angle_beta   90.00
_cell.angle_gamma   90.00
#
_symmetry.space_group_name_H-M   'P 1'
#
loop_
_entity.id
_entity.type
_entity.pdbx_description
1 polymer ?
#
loop_
_entity_poly.entity_id
_entity_poly.type
_entity_poly.pdbx_seq_one_letter_code
_entity_poly.pdbx_strand_id
1 'polypeptide(L)'
;LKYQGVCPPVARSEEDFDPGAKFHIPSSVPYVRYFVSFIIQFQFHESLCKAAGQTGPLYKCDIYKSKAAGKLIGSFFSGSSSSDNSNYHC
;
A
#
# COMPACT_ATOMS: atom_id res chain seq x y z
N LEU A 1 4.71 16.25 -17.17
CA LEU A 1 4.86 14.87 -17.71
C LEU A 1 5.63 13.89 -16.81
N LYS A 2 6.57 14.33 -15.96
CA LYS A 2 7.53 13.53 -15.16
C LYS A 2 7.10 12.17 -14.59
N TYR A 3 5.88 12.00 -14.08
CA TYR A 3 5.46 10.76 -13.41
C TYR A 3 4.31 10.03 -14.12
N GLN A 4 3.22 10.73 -14.43
CA GLN A 4 2.02 10.12 -15.02
C GLN A 4 1.95 10.23 -16.55
N GLY A 5 2.83 11.03 -17.18
CA GLY A 5 2.82 11.20 -18.63
C GLY A 5 1.58 11.91 -19.21
N VAL A 6 0.77 12.60 -18.38
CA VAL A 6 -0.46 13.28 -18.81
C VAL A 6 -0.30 14.80 -18.91
N CYS A 7 -1.12 15.41 -19.77
CA CYS A 7 -1.30 16.86 -19.91
C CYS A 7 -2.78 17.24 -19.76
N PRO A 8 -3.10 18.48 -19.32
CA PRO A 8 -4.47 18.95 -19.27
C PRO A 8 -5.00 19.17 -20.70
N PRO A 9 -6.30 18.91 -20.96
CA PRO A 9 -6.90 19.11 -22.29
C PRO A 9 -7.17 20.59 -22.62
N VAL A 10 -7.05 21.49 -21.65
CA VAL A 10 -7.19 22.94 -21.79
C VAL A 10 -6.02 23.64 -21.08
N ALA A 11 -5.70 24.86 -21.51
CA ALA A 11 -4.68 25.66 -20.84
C ALA A 11 -5.06 25.92 -19.38
N ARG A 12 -4.06 25.90 -18.49
CA ARG A 12 -4.22 26.17 -17.05
C ARG A 12 -3.38 27.37 -16.67
N SER A 13 -3.84 28.07 -15.65
CA SER A 13 -3.24 29.25 -15.06
C SER A 13 -3.01 29.03 -13.56
N GLU A 14 -2.31 29.93 -12.88
CA GLU A 14 -2.05 29.81 -11.43
C GLU A 14 -3.33 30.06 -10.60
N GLU A 15 -4.37 30.63 -11.22
CA GLU A 15 -5.71 30.75 -10.68
C GLU A 15 -6.45 29.39 -10.62
N ASP A 16 -6.01 28.39 -11.38
CA ASP A 16 -6.58 27.04 -11.40
C ASP A 16 -5.91 26.12 -10.35
N PHE A 17 -6.54 25.96 -9.18
CA PHE A 17 -6.06 25.01 -8.17
C PHE A 17 -6.51 23.56 -8.45
N ASP A 18 -6.02 22.98 -9.55
CA ASP A 18 -6.34 21.62 -10.00
C ASP A 18 -6.14 20.53 -8.92
N PRO A 19 -5.06 20.54 -8.10
CA PRO A 19 -4.92 19.58 -7.00
C PRO A 19 -6.07 19.61 -6.00
N GLY A 20 -6.71 20.78 -5.81
CA GLY A 20 -7.89 20.94 -4.95
C GLY A 20 -9.10 20.12 -5.37
N ALA A 21 -9.19 19.73 -6.65
CA ALA A 21 -10.24 18.84 -7.16
C ALA A 21 -10.05 17.37 -6.74
N LYS A 22 -8.94 17.01 -6.07
CA LYS A 22 -8.69 15.69 -5.50
C LYS A 22 -8.95 15.69 -4.00
N PHE A 23 -10.00 15.00 -3.55
CA PHE A 23 -10.47 14.89 -2.15
C PHE A 23 -9.39 15.00 -1.05
N HIS A 24 -8.28 14.27 -1.19
CA HIS A 24 -7.22 14.21 -0.18
C HIS A 24 -6.55 15.56 0.12
N ILE A 25 -6.55 16.48 -0.85
CA ILE A 25 -6.00 17.83 -0.69
C ILE A 25 -6.89 18.70 0.23
N PRO A 26 -8.17 18.99 -0.09
CA PRO A 26 -9.02 19.80 0.79
C PRO A 26 -9.34 19.12 2.12
N SER A 27 -9.35 17.78 2.18
CA SER A 27 -9.59 17.05 3.42
C SER A 27 -8.32 16.81 4.27
N SER A 28 -7.16 17.35 3.87
CA SER A 28 -5.89 17.21 4.61
C SER A 28 -5.53 15.76 4.94
N VAL A 29 -5.79 14.85 4.01
CA VAL A 29 -5.55 13.42 4.18
C VAL A 29 -4.24 13.01 3.50
N PRO A 30 -3.25 12.44 4.22
CA PRO A 30 -1.96 12.09 3.65
C PRO A 30 -2.05 11.13 2.46
N TYR A 31 -1.39 11.45 1.33
CA TYR A 31 -1.48 10.67 0.09
C TYR A 31 -0.43 9.56 -0.05
N VAL A 32 0.76 9.74 0.56
CA VAL A 32 1.89 8.79 0.44
C VAL A 32 1.52 7.37 0.89
N ARG A 33 0.55 7.24 1.81
CA ARG A 33 0.04 5.96 2.31
C ARG A 33 -0.46 5.04 1.18
N TYR A 34 -0.99 5.60 0.09
CA TYR A 34 -1.44 4.79 -1.06
C TYR A 34 -0.26 4.18 -1.81
N PHE A 35 0.78 4.96 -2.08
CA PHE A 35 1.98 4.46 -2.75
C PHE A 35 2.63 3.33 -1.94
N VAL A 36 2.81 3.56 -0.64
CA VAL A 36 3.38 2.57 0.28
C VAL A 36 2.49 1.33 0.39
N SER A 37 1.16 1.50 0.51
CA SER A 37 0.24 0.37 0.60
C SER A 37 0.28 -0.51 -0.64
N PHE A 38 0.44 0.08 -1.84
CA PHE A 38 0.54 -0.70 -3.07
C PHE A 38 1.80 -1.56 -3.16
N ILE A 39 2.86 -1.22 -2.43
CA ILE A 39 4.06 -2.06 -2.33
C ILE A 39 3.86 -3.13 -1.24
N ILE A 40 3.47 -2.70 -0.04
CA ILE A 40 3.34 -3.59 1.13
C ILE A 40 2.26 -4.66 0.91
N GLN A 41 1.17 -4.35 0.20
CA GLN A 41 0.12 -5.33 -0.06
C GLN A 41 0.66 -6.59 -0.77
N PHE A 42 1.62 -6.44 -1.68
CA PHE A 42 2.21 -7.59 -2.40
C PHE A 42 3.25 -8.32 -1.55
N GLN A 43 3.98 -7.61 -0.69
CA GLN A 43 4.88 -8.23 0.29
C GLN A 43 4.10 -9.12 1.28
N PHE A 44 2.96 -8.62 1.78
CA PHE A 44 2.05 -9.42 2.60
C PHE A 44 1.45 -10.58 1.82
N HIS A 45 0.91 -10.32 0.62
CA HIS A 45 0.32 -11.39 -0.19
C HIS A 45 1.32 -12.51 -0.45
N GLU A 46 2.55 -12.20 -0.87
CA GLU A 46 3.61 -13.19 -1.07
C GLU A 46 3.92 -13.99 0.20
N SER A 47 4.13 -13.31 1.34
CA SER A 47 4.43 -13.98 2.60
C SER A 47 3.31 -14.90 3.07
N LEU A 48 2.05 -14.49 2.88
CA LEU A 48 0.88 -15.24 3.30
C LEU A 48 0.62 -16.44 2.38
N CYS A 49 0.87 -16.28 1.09
CA CYS A 49 0.82 -17.38 0.12
C CYS A 49 1.84 -18.48 0.43
N LYS A 50 3.08 -18.08 0.80
CA LYS A 50 4.11 -19.01 1.27
C LYS A 50 3.66 -19.72 2.55
N ALA A 51 3.10 -18.98 3.52
CA ALA A 51 2.58 -19.56 4.76
C ALA A 51 1.37 -20.49 4.53
N ALA A 52 0.57 -20.26 3.48
CA ALA A 52 -0.51 -21.12 3.06
C ALA A 52 -0.05 -22.37 2.28
N GLY A 53 1.26 -22.53 2.03
CA GLY A 53 1.81 -23.67 1.31
C GLY A 53 1.53 -23.67 -0.19
N GLN A 54 1.16 -22.53 -0.77
CA GLN A 54 0.89 -22.43 -2.21
C GLN A 54 2.19 -22.25 -3.00
N THR A 55 2.38 -23.08 -4.03
CA THR A 55 3.60 -23.12 -4.85
C THR A 55 3.40 -22.63 -6.29
N GLY A 56 2.17 -22.26 -6.66
CA GLY A 56 1.83 -21.75 -7.99
C GLY A 56 2.14 -20.26 -8.17
N PRO A 57 1.79 -19.68 -9.34
CA PRO A 57 1.97 -18.26 -9.59
C PRO A 57 1.26 -17.38 -8.56
N LEU A 58 1.94 -16.35 -8.04
CA LEU A 58 1.45 -15.51 -6.93
C LEU A 58 0.07 -14.88 -7.18
N TYR A 59 -0.22 -14.48 -8.42
CA TYR A 59 -1.51 -13.88 -8.79
C TYR A 59 -2.69 -14.88 -8.78
N LYS A 60 -2.42 -16.18 -8.70
CA LYS A 60 -3.44 -17.24 -8.53
C LYS A 60 -3.60 -17.68 -7.08
N CYS A 61 -2.76 -17.16 -6.18
CA CYS A 61 -2.79 -17.58 -4.80
C CYS A 61 -4.08 -17.17 -4.09
N ASP A 62 -4.62 -18.08 -3.27
CA ASP A 62 -5.78 -17.84 -2.42
C ASP A 62 -5.51 -18.32 -0.98
N ILE A 63 -5.44 -17.38 -0.03
CA ILE A 63 -5.18 -17.69 1.38
C ILE A 63 -6.43 -18.15 2.15
N TYR A 64 -7.59 -18.28 1.49
CA TYR A 64 -8.83 -18.71 2.12
C TYR A 64 -8.66 -20.02 2.91
N LYS A 65 -9.19 -20.04 4.14
CA LYS A 65 -9.09 -21.15 5.11
C LYS A 65 -7.67 -21.52 5.59
N SER A 66 -6.62 -20.79 5.20
CA SER A 66 -5.26 -21.02 5.72
C SER A 66 -5.11 -20.49 7.15
N LYS A 67 -5.16 -21.40 8.13
CA LYS A 67 -4.89 -21.07 9.54
C LYS A 67 -3.46 -20.57 9.75
N ALA A 68 -2.50 -21.09 8.99
CA ALA A 68 -1.10 -20.69 9.07
C ALA A 68 -0.91 -19.22 8.61
N ALA A 69 -1.50 -18.84 7.47
CA ALA A 69 -1.49 -17.46 7.00
C ALA A 69 -2.23 -16.53 7.98
N GLY A 70 -3.41 -16.95 8.48
CA GLY A 70 -4.17 -16.19 9.47
C GLY A 70 -3.41 -15.95 10.78
N LYS A 71 -2.70 -16.96 11.29
CA LYS A 71 -1.85 -16.81 12.49
C LYS A 71 -0.70 -15.83 12.24
N LEU A 72 -0.06 -15.91 11.08
CA LEU A 72 1.06 -15.03 10.72
C LEU A 72 0.62 -13.56 10.67
N ILE A 73 -0.40 -13.24 9.89
CA ILE A 73 -0.89 -11.86 9.76
C ILE A 73 -1.49 -11.34 11.08
N GLY A 74 -2.18 -12.20 11.83
CA GLY A 74 -2.71 -11.87 13.15
C GLY A 74 -1.59 -11.47 14.12
N SER A 75 -0.51 -12.23 14.19
CA SER A 75 0.63 -11.93 15.05
C SER A 75 1.31 -10.60 14.71
N PHE A 76 1.45 -10.28 13.42
CA PHE A 76 2.00 -9.02 12.97
C PHE A 76 1.14 -7.83 13.46
N PHE A 77 -0.17 -7.88 13.24
CA PHE A 77 -1.04 -6.78 13.63
C PHE A 77 -1.21 -6.63 15.14
N SER A 78 -1.18 -7.73 15.91
CA SER A 78 -1.20 -7.68 17.38
C SER A 78 0.02 -6.97 17.98
N GLY A 79 1.19 -7.03 17.33
CA GLY A 79 2.41 -6.34 17.78
C GLY A 79 2.66 -4.99 17.12
N SER A 80 1.92 -4.63 16.07
CA SER A 80 2.32 -3.59 15.12
C SER A 80 2.56 -2.19 15.71
N SER A 81 1.74 -1.73 16.66
CA SER A 81 1.92 -0.42 17.30
C SER A 81 2.86 -0.42 18.51
N SER A 82 3.24 -1.61 18.98
CA SER A 82 4.04 -1.80 20.21
C SER A 82 5.48 -2.23 19.92
N SER A 83 5.76 -2.62 18.67
CA SER A 83 7.05 -3.19 18.24
C SER A 83 7.84 -2.16 17.42
N ASP A 84 8.04 -0.96 17.94
CA ASP A 84 8.96 -0.01 17.31
C ASP A 84 10.38 -0.33 17.79
N ASN A 85 11.08 -1.20 17.05
CA ASN A 85 12.52 -1.39 17.16
C ASN A 85 13.16 -0.93 15.86
N SER A 86 13.00 0.36 15.57
CA SER A 86 13.71 1.03 14.49
C SER A 86 15.20 1.16 14.84
N ASN A 87 15.93 0.05 14.69
CA ASN A 87 17.39 -0.02 14.61
C ASN A 87 17.89 0.56 13.26
N TYR A 88 17.44 1.77 12.91
CA TYR A 88 18.06 2.58 11.88
C TYR A 88 18.94 3.60 12.60
N HIS A 89 20.17 3.20 12.93
CA HIS A 89 21.25 4.16 13.12
C HIS A 89 21.50 4.83 11.76
N CYS A 90 21.50 6.17 11.74
CA CYS A 90 22.25 6.93 10.74
C CYS A 90 23.75 6.65 10.89
#